data_AF-A0AAN8EX90-F1
#
_entry.id   AF-A0AAN8EX90-F1
#
_cell.length_a   1.000
_cell.length_b   1.000
_cell.length_c   1.000
_cell.angle_alpha   90.00
_cell.angle_beta   90.00
_cell.angle_gamma   90.00
#
_symmetry.space_group_name_H-M   'P 1'
#
loop_
_entity.id
_entity.type
_entity.pdbx_description
1 polymer ?
#
loop_
_entity_poly.entity_id
_entity_poly.type
_entity_poly.pdbx_seq_one_letter_code
_entity_poly.pdbx_strand_id
1 'polypeptide(L)'
;MNDIEEEGESWSSENGKALDDFVVDTTEESDGSSAPIIEKSHSGKRSSDKDNDGRKEEETDEEQVTSYFSIPSFILYEKSDGGDSTDFFDTSPSQIKDFLFAQVLGVRIFIFFLQLLFNSWDFSTDAFKGVPVDSEELTVLDRVIQRVFAGFKRWDAVHMLHIAQHKYVFENSLAFFPFYPITIRILSMAWATPFVHFGFIHVSTALLISAVAINLGCFLITAALLYRIVLRVSGSVKQAVIAVLLFSVNPASIFFSAAYTESLYCMLTFAGICVLLEDRPSFFIRYLGSLLCFGLAYATRSNGLINIGYVGFFCLLDFLLSVEHDHPRRRCVIFRRPVTAIISRVTSFVMRMILAILSIALPIFVHGRRQQIAFCSQSSASNVPSTLKRFASEHRLITVGRTDVIDWCNVTSSIFPPFYASIQSKYWHVSLFGYWQLRKIPCFLMAAPAFYLVVFGARQTWLRVKSKRSLLHLLAEGGDHVPYTLHAIFMAFGALFVYNVEVLTRMLFSSSPFPYLVLARWISDITPQVRLSDLFVPQPLPFFTYFCRRGLPEFLLYLYLMVYLIFGTTMHAMWLPFT
;
A
#
# COMPACT_ATOMS: atom_id res chain seq x y z
N MET A 1 -18.74 5.22 -87.57
CA MET A 1 -18.21 4.23 -86.62
C MET A 1 -16.77 4.64 -86.32
N ASN A 2 -16.59 5.94 -86.04
CA ASN A 2 -16.56 6.61 -84.73
C ASN A 2 -15.17 6.39 -84.09
N ASP A 3 -14.21 7.26 -84.43
CA ASP A 3 -13.78 8.48 -83.69
C ASP A 3 -12.85 8.05 -82.54
N ILE A 4 -11.51 8.13 -82.62
CA ILE A 4 -10.57 9.28 -82.74
C ILE A 4 -10.73 10.32 -81.63
N GLU A 5 -9.69 10.41 -80.75
CA GLU A 5 -9.00 11.60 -80.20
C GLU A 5 -8.24 11.18 -78.91
N GLU A 6 -6.90 11.12 -78.93
CA GLU A 6 -5.91 12.18 -78.59
C GLU A 6 -5.79 12.45 -77.08
N GLU A 7 -4.68 12.05 -76.44
CA GLU A 7 -3.53 12.89 -75.98
C GLU A 7 -3.89 13.80 -74.77
N GLY A 8 -3.13 13.96 -73.68
CA GLY A 8 -1.81 13.51 -73.27
C GLY A 8 -1.51 13.97 -71.82
N GLU A 9 -0.44 13.39 -71.26
CA GLU A 9 0.52 13.94 -70.28
C GLU A 9 0.12 14.65 -68.96
N SER A 10 0.40 13.94 -67.85
CA SER A 10 1.41 14.28 -66.81
C SER A 10 1.20 15.40 -65.73
N TRP A 11 1.34 14.93 -64.47
CA TRP A 11 1.88 15.56 -63.24
C TRP A 11 1.02 16.37 -62.23
N SER A 12 0.83 15.72 -61.05
CA SER A 12 1.08 16.19 -59.67
C SER A 12 0.01 16.88 -58.79
N SER A 13 -0.07 16.33 -57.57
CA SER A 13 -0.37 16.95 -56.25
C SER A 13 -1.80 17.42 -55.91
N GLU A 14 -2.47 16.73 -54.97
CA GLU A 14 -2.77 17.21 -53.60
C GLU A 14 -3.88 16.38 -52.91
N ASN A 15 -3.59 15.98 -51.67
CA ASN A 15 -4.53 15.38 -50.72
C ASN A 15 -5.50 16.43 -50.20
N GLY A 16 -6.81 16.14 -50.20
CA GLY A 16 -7.76 16.91 -49.40
C GLY A 16 -9.22 16.50 -49.57
N LYS A 17 -9.86 16.18 -48.43
CA LYS A 17 -11.31 16.02 -48.16
C LYS A 17 -11.94 14.65 -48.44
N ALA A 18 -12.45 14.03 -47.38
CA ALA A 18 -13.89 14.02 -47.08
C ALA A 18 -14.17 13.03 -45.93
N LEU A 19 -14.48 13.56 -44.74
CA LEU A 19 -15.12 12.85 -43.64
C LEU A 19 -15.76 13.91 -42.72
N ASP A 20 -16.69 14.67 -43.31
CA ASP A 20 -17.71 15.41 -42.57
C ASP A 20 -18.94 14.51 -42.53
N ASP A 21 -19.34 14.09 -41.34
CA ASP A 21 -20.76 13.93 -40.97
C ASP A 21 -20.85 13.67 -39.46
N PHE A 22 -21.98 14.12 -38.88
CA PHE A 22 -22.42 14.06 -37.48
C PHE A 22 -22.21 15.32 -36.63
N VAL A 23 -23.08 16.30 -36.89
CA VAL A 23 -23.62 17.28 -35.94
C VAL A 23 -25.01 16.79 -35.48
N VAL A 24 -25.37 16.99 -34.21
CA VAL A 24 -26.75 16.88 -33.70
C VAL A 24 -27.13 18.22 -33.06
N ASP A 25 -28.36 18.61 -33.37
CA ASP A 25 -29.03 19.92 -33.34
C ASP A 25 -28.86 20.84 -32.12
N THR A 26 -28.86 22.13 -32.46
CA THR A 26 -29.08 23.29 -31.60
C THR A 26 -30.44 23.89 -31.92
N THR A 27 -31.27 24.16 -30.91
CA THR A 27 -32.40 25.11 -31.02
C THR A 27 -32.03 26.41 -30.31
N GLU A 28 -31.84 27.47 -31.09
CA GLU A 28 -31.91 28.86 -30.66
C GLU A 28 -33.32 29.40 -30.88
N GLU A 29 -33.80 30.28 -29.99
CA GLU A 29 -34.72 31.36 -30.35
C GLU A 29 -34.29 32.63 -29.59
N SER A 30 -34.34 33.75 -30.31
CA SER A 30 -33.67 35.03 -30.07
C SER A 30 -34.63 36.13 -29.57
N ASP A 31 -33.99 37.25 -29.16
CA ASP A 31 -34.48 38.64 -29.07
C ASP A 31 -35.49 38.97 -27.95
N GLY A 32 -35.40 40.04 -27.16
CA GLY A 32 -34.68 41.32 -27.26
C GLY A 32 -35.70 42.46 -27.04
N SER A 33 -35.61 43.23 -25.95
CA SER A 33 -35.87 44.70 -25.90
C SER A 33 -36.08 45.29 -24.49
N SER A 34 -35.54 46.52 -24.34
CA SER A 34 -35.98 47.67 -23.50
C SER A 34 -35.90 47.64 -21.96
N ALA A 35 -35.09 48.57 -21.44
CA ALA A 35 -35.16 49.18 -20.10
C ALA A 35 -36.36 50.17 -20.00
N PRO A 36 -36.78 50.77 -18.84
CA PRO A 36 -35.90 51.44 -17.87
C PRO A 36 -36.26 51.36 -16.36
N ILE A 37 -35.35 51.95 -15.59
CA ILE A 37 -35.27 52.33 -14.17
C ILE A 37 -36.55 52.92 -13.55
N ILE A 38 -36.93 52.52 -12.31
CA ILE A 38 -37.59 53.37 -11.28
C ILE A 38 -37.15 52.96 -9.85
N GLU A 39 -36.92 53.98 -9.01
CA GLU A 39 -36.48 54.02 -7.62
C GLU A 39 -37.51 53.61 -6.52
N LYS A 40 -36.95 53.27 -5.33
CA LYS A 40 -37.32 53.68 -3.95
C LYS A 40 -38.59 53.17 -3.21
N SER A 41 -38.25 52.59 -2.04
CA SER A 41 -38.64 52.95 -0.65
C SER A 41 -39.93 52.44 0.03
N HIS A 42 -39.66 51.81 1.19
CA HIS A 42 -40.25 51.96 2.54
C HIS A 42 -41.66 51.42 2.92
N SER A 43 -41.60 50.61 4.01
CA SER A 43 -42.53 50.54 5.16
C SER A 43 -43.91 49.91 4.92
N GLY A 44 -44.53 49.15 5.82
CA GLY A 44 -44.26 48.75 7.20
C GLY A 44 -45.55 48.15 7.81
N LYS A 45 -45.41 47.55 9.00
CA LYS A 45 -46.45 47.10 9.97
C LYS A 45 -47.24 45.82 9.62
N ARG A 46 -47.81 45.06 10.57
CA ARG A 46 -47.60 44.70 12.00
C ARG A 46 -48.92 43.98 12.41
N SER A 47 -48.86 42.75 12.93
CA SER A 47 -49.81 42.16 13.91
C SER A 47 -49.34 40.72 14.18
N SER A 48 -48.63 40.41 15.26
CA SER A 48 -49.12 40.15 16.62
C SER A 48 -50.27 39.15 16.69
N ASP A 49 -49.96 37.93 17.13
CA ASP A 49 -50.64 37.36 18.30
C ASP A 49 -49.68 36.51 19.14
N LYS A 50 -49.88 36.65 20.45
CA LYS A 50 -49.12 36.05 21.55
C LYS A 50 -49.72 34.69 21.89
N ASP A 51 -48.90 33.77 22.38
CA ASP A 51 -49.12 33.23 23.72
C ASP A 51 -47.82 32.68 24.31
N ASN A 52 -47.72 32.83 25.61
CA ASN A 52 -46.51 32.84 26.44
C ASN A 52 -46.68 31.85 27.60
N ASP A 53 -45.57 31.64 28.32
CA ASP A 53 -45.39 30.97 29.62
C ASP A 53 -45.02 29.50 29.52
N GLY A 54 -43.88 28.97 30.00
CA GLY A 54 -42.92 29.33 31.05
C GLY A 54 -42.52 27.96 31.65
N ARG A 55 -41.29 27.59 32.04
CA ARG A 55 -40.27 28.30 32.80
C ARG A 55 -39.08 27.31 33.03
N LYS A 56 -37.89 27.89 33.26
CA LYS A 56 -36.73 27.41 34.03
C LYS A 56 -35.57 26.71 33.31
N GLU A 57 -34.47 27.47 33.34
CA GLU A 57 -33.07 27.11 33.21
C GLU A 57 -32.63 26.06 34.26
N GLU A 58 -31.81 25.12 33.83
CA GLU A 58 -30.75 24.51 34.64
C GLU A 58 -29.52 24.40 33.72
N GLU A 59 -28.56 25.30 33.93
CA GLU A 59 -27.19 25.18 33.46
C GLU A 59 -26.50 24.09 34.31
N THR A 60 -26.00 23.05 33.65
CA THR A 60 -24.92 22.21 34.19
C THR A 60 -23.80 22.19 33.18
N ASP A 61 -22.74 22.92 33.51
CA ASP A 61 -21.39 22.74 32.99
C ASP A 61 -20.98 21.27 33.14
N GLU A 62 -20.76 20.57 32.02
CA GLU A 62 -19.99 19.33 32.01
C GLU A 62 -18.72 19.50 31.18
N GLU A 63 -17.62 19.21 31.86
CA GLU A 63 -16.23 19.40 31.49
C GLU A 63 -15.86 18.78 30.14
N GLN A 64 -15.12 19.55 29.33
CA GLN A 64 -14.43 19.05 28.15
C GLN A 64 -13.33 18.05 28.57
N VAL A 65 -13.68 16.77 28.60
CA VAL A 65 -12.69 15.68 28.60
C VAL A 65 -12.16 15.52 27.18
N THR A 66 -10.91 15.91 26.99
CA THR A 66 -10.10 15.71 25.78
C THR A 66 -9.84 14.22 25.56
N SER A 67 -10.76 13.56 24.85
CA SER A 67 -10.57 12.20 24.32
C SER A 67 -9.68 12.26 23.07
N TYR A 68 -8.50 11.65 23.15
CA TYR A 68 -7.48 11.52 22.09
C TYR A 68 -7.90 10.66 20.87
N PHE A 69 -9.20 10.40 20.69
CA PHE A 69 -9.77 9.54 19.63
C PHE A 69 -10.93 10.19 18.84
N SER A 70 -10.90 11.51 18.60
CA SER A 70 -11.83 12.13 17.65
C SER A 70 -11.29 12.04 16.22
N ILE A 71 -11.99 11.25 15.39
CA ILE A 71 -11.71 11.13 13.96
C ILE A 71 -12.36 12.32 13.21
N PRO A 72 -11.68 12.98 12.24
CA PRO A 72 -12.21 14.17 11.57
C PRO A 72 -13.56 13.95 10.86
N SER A 73 -14.43 14.96 10.91
CA SER A 73 -15.81 14.96 10.43
C SER A 73 -16.01 14.77 8.90
N PHE A 74 -14.94 14.71 8.09
CA PHE A 74 -15.05 14.45 6.66
C PHE A 74 -15.21 12.96 6.28
N ILE A 75 -15.25 12.05 7.25
CA ILE A 75 -15.51 10.60 7.04
C ILE A 75 -16.98 10.31 6.67
N LEU A 76 -17.88 11.25 6.89
CA LEU A 76 -19.27 11.15 6.44
C LEU A 76 -19.36 11.70 5.01
N TYR A 77 -19.06 10.86 4.02
CA TYR A 77 -19.41 11.20 2.64
C TYR A 77 -20.84 10.75 2.36
N GLU A 78 -21.65 11.72 1.97
CA GLU A 78 -23.07 11.64 1.70
C GLU A 78 -23.35 10.86 0.39
N LYS A 79 -24.49 10.18 0.40
CA LYS A 79 -25.00 9.26 -0.62
C LYS A 79 -24.99 9.92 -2.02
N SER A 80 -24.38 9.27 -3.02
CA SER A 80 -24.62 9.60 -4.43
C SER A 80 -25.93 8.93 -4.86
N ASP A 81 -26.93 9.75 -5.16
CA ASP A 81 -28.23 9.33 -5.67
C ASP A 81 -28.10 8.73 -7.08
N GLY A 82 -28.76 7.59 -7.32
CA GLY A 82 -28.99 7.06 -8.67
C GLY A 82 -28.77 5.55 -8.86
N GLY A 83 -29.77 4.75 -8.49
CA GLY A 83 -30.13 3.47 -9.14
C GLY A 83 -29.36 2.20 -8.74
N ASP A 84 -29.84 1.44 -7.76
CA ASP A 84 -30.84 0.37 -7.93
C ASP A 84 -31.16 -0.22 -6.54
N SER A 85 -32.44 -0.23 -6.16
CA SER A 85 -32.89 -0.49 -4.79
C SER A 85 -33.20 -1.98 -4.58
N THR A 86 -32.16 -2.74 -4.27
CA THR A 86 -32.27 -3.96 -3.44
C THR A 86 -31.11 -3.91 -2.44
N ASP A 87 -31.29 -3.13 -1.37
CA ASP A 87 -30.24 -2.78 -0.43
C ASP A 87 -29.60 -4.02 0.18
N PHE A 88 -28.34 -4.26 -0.18
CA PHE A 88 -27.48 -5.28 0.41
C PHE A 88 -27.18 -5.00 1.90
N PHE A 89 -27.45 -3.77 2.37
CA PHE A 89 -27.22 -3.31 3.74
C PHE A 89 -28.50 -2.69 4.33
N ASP A 90 -29.12 -3.36 5.30
CA ASP A 90 -30.04 -2.73 6.27
C ASP A 90 -29.25 -2.14 7.48
N THR A 91 -27.94 -2.00 7.35
CA THR A 91 -26.99 -1.83 8.46
C THR A 91 -26.28 -0.48 8.36
N SER A 92 -26.10 0.22 9.49
CA SER A 92 -25.51 1.56 9.50
C SER A 92 -23.99 1.53 9.24
N PRO A 93 -23.39 2.59 8.66
CA PRO A 93 -21.95 2.68 8.45
C PRO A 93 -21.10 2.51 9.73
N SER A 94 -21.63 2.93 10.89
CA SER A 94 -20.97 2.74 12.19
C SER A 94 -20.88 1.27 12.57
N GLN A 95 -21.94 0.50 12.36
CA GLN A 95 -21.94 -0.95 12.61
C GLN A 95 -20.94 -1.70 11.72
N ILE A 96 -20.80 -1.30 10.44
CA ILE A 96 -19.79 -1.87 9.54
C ILE A 96 -18.38 -1.60 10.08
N LYS A 97 -18.12 -0.37 10.51
CA LYS A 97 -16.82 0.04 11.07
C LYS A 97 -16.47 -0.77 12.32
N ASP A 98 -17.40 -0.88 13.25
CA ASP A 98 -17.17 -1.58 14.53
C ASP A 98 -16.98 -3.09 14.29
N PHE A 99 -17.75 -3.67 13.37
CA PHE A 99 -17.57 -5.06 12.94
C PHE A 99 -16.19 -5.30 12.32
N LEU A 100 -15.78 -4.49 11.34
CA LEU A 100 -14.49 -4.64 10.68
C LEU A 100 -13.34 -4.45 11.67
N PHE A 101 -13.44 -3.46 12.55
CA PHE A 101 -12.45 -3.24 13.61
C PHE A 101 -12.31 -4.46 14.51
N ALA A 102 -13.43 -5.03 14.98
CA ALA A 102 -13.43 -6.22 15.81
C ALA A 102 -12.82 -7.44 15.10
N GLN A 103 -13.14 -7.65 13.81
CA GLN A 103 -12.57 -8.77 13.03
C GLN A 103 -11.06 -8.59 12.81
N VAL A 104 -10.62 -7.41 12.39
CA VAL A 104 -9.20 -7.12 12.13
C VAL A 104 -8.38 -7.24 13.42
N LEU A 105 -8.87 -6.67 14.53
CA LEU A 105 -8.21 -6.78 15.83
C LEU A 105 -8.24 -8.22 16.37
N GLY A 106 -9.38 -8.91 16.27
CA GLY A 106 -9.55 -10.29 16.72
C GLY A 106 -8.57 -11.25 16.06
N VAL A 107 -8.33 -11.12 14.74
CA VAL A 107 -7.32 -11.94 14.06
C VAL A 107 -5.90 -11.60 14.51
N ARG A 108 -5.58 -10.33 14.84
CA ARG A 108 -4.26 -9.96 15.36
C ARG A 108 -4.03 -10.50 16.78
N ILE A 109 -5.06 -10.49 17.61
CA ILE A 109 -5.06 -11.15 18.92
C ILE A 109 -4.87 -12.66 18.76
N PHE A 110 -5.54 -13.29 17.80
CA PHE A 110 -5.36 -14.71 17.51
C PHE A 110 -3.92 -15.07 17.10
N ILE A 111 -3.30 -14.28 16.22
CA ILE A 111 -1.88 -14.45 15.85
C ILE A 111 -0.97 -14.27 17.06
N PHE A 112 -1.26 -13.29 17.91
CA PHE A 112 -0.51 -13.09 19.15
C PHE A 112 -0.60 -14.32 20.09
N PHE A 113 -1.77 -14.96 20.19
CA PHE A 113 -1.91 -16.20 20.95
C PHE A 113 -1.18 -17.38 20.32
N LEU A 114 -1.27 -17.55 18.99
CA LEU A 114 -0.54 -18.59 18.27
C LEU A 114 0.97 -18.45 18.46
N GLN A 115 1.53 -17.26 18.25
CA GLN A 115 2.97 -17.07 18.46
C GLN A 115 3.34 -17.30 19.92
N LEU A 116 2.50 -16.90 20.89
CA LEU A 116 2.79 -17.08 22.32
C LEU A 116 2.86 -18.57 22.69
N LEU A 117 1.96 -19.38 22.13
CA LEU A 117 1.90 -20.82 22.38
C LEU A 117 3.14 -21.55 21.82
N PHE A 118 3.63 -21.12 20.66
CA PHE A 118 4.68 -21.84 19.93
C PHE A 118 6.08 -21.23 20.03
N ASN A 119 6.25 -20.00 20.55
CA ASN A 119 7.55 -19.32 20.57
C ASN A 119 8.60 -19.98 21.46
N SER A 120 8.21 -20.87 22.37
CA SER A 120 9.12 -21.56 23.29
C SER A 120 9.89 -22.70 22.62
N TRP A 121 9.43 -23.20 21.47
CA TRP A 121 10.18 -24.16 20.67
C TRP A 121 11.17 -23.43 19.77
N ASP A 122 12.47 -23.50 20.06
CA ASP A 122 13.52 -22.83 19.29
C ASP A 122 14.33 -23.87 18.49
N PHE A 123 13.99 -24.03 17.21
CA PHE A 123 14.71 -24.96 16.33
C PHE A 123 16.07 -24.37 15.89
N SER A 124 17.04 -25.26 15.66
CA SER A 124 18.37 -24.87 15.17
C SER A 124 18.26 -24.30 13.76
N THR A 125 18.85 -23.12 13.55
CA THR A 125 18.88 -22.42 12.27
C THR A 125 20.23 -21.71 12.13
N ASP A 126 20.66 -21.52 10.89
CA ASP A 126 21.82 -20.72 10.50
C ASP A 126 21.51 -19.21 10.43
N ALA A 127 20.24 -18.84 10.63
CA ALA A 127 19.81 -17.45 10.62
C ALA A 127 20.43 -16.62 11.75
N PHE A 128 20.65 -15.33 11.48
CA PHE A 128 21.15 -14.38 12.45
C PHE A 128 20.17 -14.20 13.62
N LYS A 129 20.56 -14.63 14.82
CA LYS A 129 19.73 -14.51 16.05
C LYS A 129 19.93 -13.22 16.83
N GLY A 130 20.80 -12.33 16.34
CA GLY A 130 21.07 -11.03 16.98
C GLY A 130 22.23 -11.12 17.96
N VAL A 131 22.64 -9.96 18.45
CA VAL A 131 23.64 -9.86 19.51
C VAL A 131 22.92 -10.17 20.84
N PRO A 132 23.36 -11.18 21.61
CA PRO A 132 22.74 -11.50 22.89
C PRO A 132 22.93 -10.33 23.86
N VAL A 133 21.92 -10.09 24.69
CA VAL A 133 22.00 -9.15 25.82
C VAL A 133 22.25 -9.99 27.06
N ASP A 134 23.20 -9.56 27.89
CA ASP A 134 23.57 -10.30 29.09
C ASP A 134 22.38 -10.36 30.05
N SER A 135 22.16 -11.53 30.66
CA SER A 135 20.99 -11.75 31.52
C SER A 135 20.98 -10.88 32.78
N GLU A 136 22.14 -10.35 33.16
CA GLU A 136 22.32 -9.41 34.27
C GLU A 136 21.83 -8.00 33.94
N GLU A 137 21.81 -7.63 32.65
CA GLU A 137 21.31 -6.33 32.18
C GLU A 137 19.77 -6.31 32.04
N LEU A 138 19.12 -7.48 32.08
CA LEU A 138 17.69 -7.62 31.88
C LEU A 138 16.93 -7.73 33.20
N THR A 139 15.92 -6.88 33.37
CA THR A 139 15.00 -6.99 34.51
C THR A 139 14.11 -8.24 34.39
N VAL A 140 13.42 -8.60 35.48
CA VAL A 140 12.38 -9.66 35.42
C VAL A 140 11.29 -9.29 34.40
N LEU A 141 10.89 -8.01 34.37
CA LEU A 141 9.91 -7.51 33.42
C LEU A 141 10.40 -7.67 31.97
N ASP A 142 11.66 -7.35 31.70
CA ASP A 142 12.25 -7.55 30.37
C ASP A 142 12.20 -9.00 29.94
N ARG A 143 12.56 -9.94 30.81
CA ARG A 143 12.53 -11.38 30.50
C ARG A 143 11.12 -11.86 30.21
N VAL A 144 10.12 -11.39 30.97
CA VAL A 144 8.72 -11.71 30.72
C VAL A 144 8.27 -11.17 29.37
N ILE A 145 8.49 -9.88 29.09
CA ILE A 145 8.06 -9.24 27.84
C ILE A 145 8.76 -9.87 26.64
N GLN A 146 10.09 -10.03 26.70
CA GLN A 146 10.85 -10.64 25.61
C GLN A 146 10.40 -12.08 25.34
N ARG A 147 10.01 -12.85 26.37
CA ARG A 147 9.43 -14.18 26.19
C ARG A 147 8.03 -14.14 25.59
N VAL A 148 7.18 -13.22 26.03
CA VAL A 148 5.81 -13.06 25.51
C VAL A 148 5.82 -12.69 24.02
N PHE A 149 6.74 -11.84 23.60
CA PHE A 149 6.87 -11.38 22.21
C PHE A 149 7.97 -12.08 21.41
N ALA A 150 8.55 -13.18 21.91
CA ALA A 150 9.71 -13.84 21.29
C ALA A 150 9.43 -14.26 19.84
N GLY A 151 8.21 -14.74 19.54
CA GLY A 151 7.81 -15.17 18.21
C GLY A 151 7.75 -14.03 17.17
N PHE A 152 7.66 -12.78 17.63
CA PHE A 152 7.69 -11.58 16.79
C PHE A 152 9.12 -11.05 16.54
N LYS A 153 10.12 -11.59 17.23
CA LYS A 153 11.56 -11.30 17.07
C LYS A 153 12.28 -12.50 16.43
N ARG A 154 11.83 -12.92 15.25
CA ARG A 154 12.41 -14.06 14.50
C ARG A 154 12.79 -13.61 13.08
N TRP A 155 13.75 -14.29 12.47
CA TRP A 155 14.19 -14.04 11.09
C TRP A 155 14.60 -12.58 10.83
N ASP A 156 14.12 -11.96 9.75
CA ASP A 156 14.51 -10.60 9.34
C ASP A 156 14.19 -9.54 10.42
N ALA A 157 13.24 -9.81 11.33
CA ALA A 157 12.90 -8.91 12.43
C ALA A 157 14.11 -8.61 13.33
N VAL A 158 15.02 -9.56 13.47
CA VAL A 158 16.24 -9.40 14.24
C VAL A 158 17.14 -8.32 13.64
N HIS A 159 17.24 -8.26 12.30
CA HIS A 159 18.01 -7.22 11.63
C HIS A 159 17.38 -5.84 11.82
N MET A 160 16.05 -5.72 11.75
CA MET A 160 15.35 -4.44 11.97
C MET A 160 15.61 -3.88 13.37
N LEU A 161 15.49 -4.74 14.38
CA LEU A 161 15.73 -4.36 15.78
C LEU A 161 17.21 -4.08 16.04
N HIS A 162 18.12 -4.85 15.43
CA HIS A 162 19.56 -4.60 15.50
C HIS A 162 19.92 -3.22 14.92
N ILE A 163 19.38 -2.86 13.75
CA ILE A 163 19.61 -1.54 13.13
C ILE A 163 19.03 -0.43 14.02
N ALA A 164 17.85 -0.63 14.60
CA ALA A 164 17.24 0.36 15.49
C ALA A 164 18.12 0.65 16.72
N GLN A 165 18.71 -0.40 17.31
CA GLN A 165 19.58 -0.33 18.48
C GLN A 165 20.99 0.20 18.15
N HIS A 166 21.68 -0.46 17.23
CA HIS A 166 23.11 -0.29 16.97
C HIS A 166 23.44 0.48 15.68
N LYS A 167 22.44 0.89 14.90
CA LYS A 167 22.62 1.44 13.54
C LYS A 167 23.21 0.38 12.59
N TYR A 168 23.71 0.81 11.44
CA TYR A 168 24.34 -0.06 10.45
C TYR A 168 25.78 -0.36 10.84
N VAL A 169 25.99 -1.53 11.47
CA VAL A 169 27.34 -2.01 11.86
C VAL A 169 27.79 -3.18 11.00
N PHE A 170 26.87 -4.11 10.70
CA PHE A 170 27.15 -5.30 9.90
C PHE A 170 26.76 -5.12 8.43
N GLU A 171 27.56 -5.69 7.53
CA GLU A 171 27.36 -5.60 6.07
C GLU A 171 26.01 -6.20 5.64
N ASN A 172 25.64 -7.37 6.16
CA ASN A 172 24.36 -8.02 5.85
C ASN A 172 23.14 -7.15 6.22
N SER A 173 23.29 -6.23 7.19
CA SER A 173 22.21 -5.34 7.62
C SER A 173 21.91 -4.24 6.60
N LEU A 174 22.83 -3.95 5.66
CA LEU A 174 22.65 -2.97 4.59
C LEU A 174 21.57 -3.39 3.57
N ALA A 175 21.16 -4.65 3.54
CA ALA A 175 20.01 -5.10 2.77
C ALA A 175 18.68 -4.50 3.25
N PHE A 176 18.62 -4.06 4.50
CA PHE A 176 17.40 -3.59 5.14
C PHE A 176 17.34 -2.06 5.15
N PHE A 177 16.19 -1.54 4.70
CA PHE A 177 16.00 -0.12 4.44
C PHE A 177 15.72 0.68 5.73
N PRO A 178 16.08 1.98 5.77
CA PRO A 178 16.28 2.70 7.02
C PRO A 178 15.00 3.16 7.71
N PHE A 179 13.88 3.35 7.01
CA PHE A 179 12.74 4.07 7.57
C PHE A 179 12.12 3.33 8.77
N TYR A 180 11.84 2.03 8.63
CA TYR A 180 11.22 1.26 9.71
C TYR A 180 12.08 1.16 10.98
N PRO A 181 13.38 0.79 10.93
CA PRO A 181 14.26 0.85 12.11
C PRO A 181 14.35 2.23 12.75
N ILE A 182 14.36 3.30 11.95
CA ILE A 182 14.35 4.68 12.46
C ILE A 182 13.02 4.98 13.17
N THR A 183 11.87 4.59 12.61
CA THR A 183 10.56 4.76 13.24
C THR A 183 10.49 4.01 14.57
N ILE A 184 10.98 2.77 14.63
CA ILE A 184 11.07 2.00 15.88
C ILE A 184 11.88 2.76 16.92
N ARG A 185 13.06 3.25 16.54
CA ARG A 185 13.96 3.99 17.44
C ARG A 185 13.31 5.29 17.96
N ILE A 186 12.72 6.09 17.07
CA ILE A 186 12.07 7.35 17.43
C ILE A 186 10.90 7.10 18.37
N LEU A 187 10.03 6.14 18.04
CA LEU A 187 8.90 5.81 18.90
C LEU A 187 9.38 5.31 20.27
N SER A 188 10.35 4.40 20.30
CA SER A 188 10.94 3.91 21.55
C SER A 188 11.53 5.05 22.38
N MET A 189 12.21 6.03 21.77
CA MET A 189 12.70 7.20 22.49
C MET A 189 11.55 8.07 23.03
N ALA A 190 10.47 8.22 22.28
CA ALA A 190 9.35 9.08 22.66
C ALA A 190 8.65 8.60 23.94
N TRP A 191 8.39 7.30 24.10
CA TRP A 191 7.66 6.78 25.27
C TRP A 191 8.55 6.09 26.31
N ALA A 192 9.65 5.45 25.90
CA ALA A 192 10.41 4.57 26.79
C ALA A 192 11.57 5.25 27.53
N THR A 193 12.00 6.45 27.11
CA THR A 193 13.14 7.17 27.73
C THR A 193 13.08 7.24 29.26
N PRO A 194 11.96 7.63 29.91
CA PRO A 194 11.92 7.65 31.38
C PRO A 194 12.07 6.25 31.97
N PHE A 195 11.41 5.23 31.41
CA PHE A 195 11.47 3.86 31.93
C PHE A 195 12.85 3.22 31.77
N VAL A 196 13.53 3.50 30.66
CA VAL A 196 14.91 3.07 30.43
C VAL A 196 15.86 3.81 31.37
N HIS A 197 15.68 5.12 31.58
CA HIS A 197 16.54 5.92 32.46
C HIS A 197 16.46 5.46 33.93
N PHE A 198 15.26 5.13 34.41
CA PHE A 198 15.05 4.58 35.76
C PHE A 198 15.36 3.08 35.88
N GLY A 199 15.80 2.42 34.79
CA GLY A 199 16.16 1.00 34.82
C GLY A 199 14.98 0.03 34.93
N PHE A 200 13.75 0.45 34.61
CA PHE A 200 12.57 -0.42 34.64
C PHE A 200 12.52 -1.40 33.46
N ILE A 201 12.98 -0.96 32.29
CA ILE A 201 13.04 -1.78 31.07
C ILE A 201 14.34 -1.51 30.31
N HIS A 202 14.87 -2.55 29.69
CA HIS A 202 16.04 -2.44 28.83
C HIS A 202 15.65 -1.89 27.43
N VAL A 203 16.60 -1.23 26.76
CA VAL A 203 16.41 -0.62 25.43
C VAL A 203 15.92 -1.65 24.41
N SER A 204 16.44 -2.88 24.43
CA SER A 204 16.02 -3.95 23.50
C SER A 204 14.53 -4.31 23.64
N THR A 205 14.01 -4.28 24.87
CA THR A 205 12.59 -4.56 25.16
C THR A 205 11.72 -3.41 24.68
N ALA A 206 12.14 -2.18 24.94
CA ALA A 206 11.44 -0.98 24.47
C ALA A 206 11.34 -0.92 22.93
N LEU A 207 12.41 -1.28 22.23
CA LEU A 207 12.41 -1.37 20.76
C LEU A 207 11.46 -2.45 20.25
N LEU A 208 11.42 -3.62 20.90
CA LEU A 208 10.51 -4.71 20.53
C LEU A 208 9.04 -4.31 20.69
N ILE A 209 8.67 -3.72 21.84
CA ILE A 209 7.31 -3.21 22.09
C ILE A 209 6.95 -2.16 21.03
N SER A 210 7.86 -1.23 20.75
CA SER A 210 7.65 -0.17 19.75
C SER A 210 7.39 -0.75 18.36
N ALA A 211 8.17 -1.76 17.95
CA ALA A 211 8.00 -2.40 16.65
C ALA A 211 6.64 -3.11 16.50
N VAL A 212 6.20 -3.83 17.54
CA VAL A 212 4.90 -4.51 17.57
C VAL A 212 3.76 -3.48 17.56
N ALA A 213 3.88 -2.40 18.33
CA ALA A 213 2.89 -1.32 18.38
C ALA A 213 2.77 -0.59 17.03
N ILE A 214 3.89 -0.27 16.38
CA ILE A 214 3.90 0.31 15.02
C ILE A 214 3.16 -0.60 14.06
N ASN A 215 3.43 -1.90 14.09
CA ASN A 215 2.84 -2.83 13.14
C ASN A 215 1.35 -3.04 13.37
N LEU A 216 0.90 -3.11 14.62
CA LEU A 216 -0.53 -3.13 14.93
C LEU A 216 -1.24 -1.86 14.45
N GLY A 217 -0.70 -0.68 14.77
CA GLY A 217 -1.28 0.59 14.35
C GLY A 217 -1.32 0.75 12.83
N CYS A 218 -0.21 0.48 12.15
CA CYS A 218 -0.13 0.53 10.68
C CYS A 218 -1.10 -0.48 10.04
N PHE A 219 -1.24 -1.68 10.61
CA PHE A 219 -2.15 -2.69 10.09
C PHE A 219 -3.62 -2.25 10.17
N LEU A 220 -4.05 -1.67 11.30
CA LEU A 220 -5.40 -1.14 11.48
C LEU A 220 -5.69 0.01 10.51
N ILE A 221 -4.74 0.94 10.35
CA ILE A 221 -4.87 2.04 9.38
C ILE A 221 -4.95 1.49 7.95
N THR A 222 -4.12 0.51 7.61
CA THR A 222 -4.12 -0.12 6.28
C THR A 222 -5.45 -0.78 5.96
N ALA A 223 -6.10 -1.43 6.93
CA ALA A 223 -7.44 -2.00 6.75
C ALA A 223 -8.47 -0.92 6.36
N ALA A 224 -8.44 0.24 7.03
CA ALA A 224 -9.32 1.36 6.71
C ALA A 224 -9.00 1.97 5.33
N LEU A 225 -7.72 2.09 4.97
CA LEU A 225 -7.30 2.56 3.65
C LEU A 225 -7.74 1.58 2.55
N LEU A 226 -7.55 0.28 2.75
CA LEU A 226 -7.97 -0.75 1.79
C LEU A 226 -9.48 -0.72 1.57
N TYR A 227 -10.28 -0.59 2.63
CA TYR A 227 -11.72 -0.41 2.52
C TYR A 227 -12.07 0.75 1.57
N ARG A 228 -11.43 1.91 1.75
CA ARG A 228 -11.65 3.09 0.91
C ARG A 228 -11.21 2.85 -0.54
N ILE A 229 -10.04 2.25 -0.76
CA ILE A 229 -9.55 1.94 -2.11
C ILE A 229 -10.55 1.03 -2.83
N VAL A 230 -10.94 -0.06 -2.19
CA VAL A 230 -11.83 -1.05 -2.81
C VAL A 230 -13.21 -0.46 -3.04
N LEU A 231 -13.75 0.31 -2.09
CA LEU A 231 -15.03 1.00 -2.27
C LEU A 231 -15.00 1.96 -3.46
N ARG A 232 -13.94 2.76 -3.60
CA ARG A 232 -13.79 3.70 -4.72
C ARG A 232 -13.58 3.00 -6.06
N VAL A 233 -12.80 1.93 -6.11
CA VAL A 233 -12.49 1.22 -7.36
C VAL A 233 -13.63 0.32 -7.81
N SER A 234 -14.31 -0.36 -6.88
CA SER A 234 -15.37 -1.32 -7.21
C SER A 234 -16.79 -0.74 -7.19
N GLY A 235 -17.00 0.39 -6.51
CA GLY A 235 -18.33 0.93 -6.24
C GLY A 235 -19.17 0.06 -5.28
N SER A 236 -18.63 -1.02 -4.73
CA SER A 236 -19.37 -2.00 -3.93
C SER A 236 -18.87 -2.06 -2.50
N VAL A 237 -19.74 -1.70 -1.56
CA VAL A 237 -19.48 -1.82 -0.11
C VAL A 237 -19.25 -3.28 0.29
N LYS A 238 -19.97 -4.24 -0.33
CA LYS A 238 -19.75 -5.67 -0.13
C LYS A 238 -18.31 -6.09 -0.44
N GLN A 239 -17.81 -5.69 -1.61
CA GLN A 239 -16.43 -6.01 -2.00
C GLN A 239 -15.42 -5.35 -1.05
N ALA A 240 -15.67 -4.13 -0.60
CA ALA A 240 -14.82 -3.45 0.36
C ALA A 240 -14.73 -4.19 1.70
N VAL A 241 -15.86 -4.65 2.24
CA VAL A 241 -15.90 -5.46 3.48
C VAL A 241 -15.12 -6.77 3.29
N ILE A 242 -15.40 -7.51 2.21
CA ILE A 242 -14.74 -8.80 1.92
C ILE A 242 -13.21 -8.59 1.77
N ALA A 243 -12.78 -7.52 1.10
CA ALA A 243 -11.36 -7.21 0.94
C ALA A 243 -10.65 -7.00 2.28
N VAL A 244 -11.27 -6.31 3.24
CA VAL A 244 -10.71 -6.11 4.58
C VAL A 244 -10.65 -7.42 5.37
N LEU A 245 -11.67 -8.27 5.24
CA LEU A 245 -11.65 -9.60 5.86
C LEU A 245 -10.57 -10.50 5.25
N LEU A 246 -10.35 -10.44 3.95
CA LEU A 246 -9.22 -11.13 3.30
C LEU A 246 -7.87 -10.57 3.75
N PHE A 247 -7.78 -9.26 3.93
CA PHE A 247 -6.58 -8.60 4.45
C PHE A 247 -6.27 -9.02 5.89
N SER A 248 -7.27 -9.24 6.75
CA SER A 248 -7.04 -9.69 8.13
C SER A 248 -6.39 -11.08 8.19
N VAL A 249 -6.74 -11.99 7.27
CA VAL A 249 -6.22 -13.37 7.18
C VAL A 249 -5.32 -13.64 5.98
N ASN A 250 -4.65 -12.61 5.45
CA ASN A 250 -3.80 -12.78 4.29
C ASN A 250 -2.64 -13.77 4.56
N PRO A 251 -2.06 -14.41 3.54
CA PRO A 251 -0.99 -15.40 3.73
C PRO A 251 0.28 -14.86 4.43
N ALA A 252 0.47 -13.55 4.41
CA ALA A 252 1.60 -12.87 5.02
C ALA A 252 1.29 -12.32 6.43
N SER A 253 0.18 -12.75 7.06
CA SER A 253 -0.35 -12.12 8.29
C SER A 253 0.63 -12.04 9.46
N ILE A 254 1.51 -13.03 9.63
CA ILE A 254 2.54 -12.98 10.68
C ILE A 254 3.55 -11.85 10.44
N PHE A 255 3.91 -11.57 9.19
CA PHE A 255 4.80 -10.44 8.83
C PHE A 255 4.13 -9.08 9.06
N PHE A 256 2.80 -9.03 9.09
CA PHE A 256 2.07 -7.82 9.51
C PHE A 256 1.99 -7.63 11.04
N SER A 257 2.44 -8.61 11.83
CA SER A 257 2.35 -8.59 13.30
C SER A 257 3.73 -8.59 13.98
N ALA A 258 4.66 -9.42 13.48
CA ALA A 258 6.06 -9.48 13.92
C ALA A 258 6.81 -8.18 13.56
N ALA A 259 8.02 -7.95 14.10
CA ALA A 259 8.79 -6.71 13.90
C ALA A 259 9.39 -6.58 12.47
N TYR A 260 8.49 -6.46 11.51
CA TYR A 260 8.67 -6.56 10.08
C TYR A 260 8.20 -5.28 9.37
N THR A 261 8.65 -5.06 8.15
CA THR A 261 8.44 -3.80 7.43
C THR A 261 7.11 -3.72 6.70
N GLU A 262 6.41 -4.85 6.56
CA GLU A 262 5.24 -5.08 5.73
C GLU A 262 4.07 -4.17 6.11
N SER A 263 3.76 -4.03 7.40
CA SER A 263 2.64 -3.18 7.85
C SER A 263 2.87 -1.70 7.54
N LEU A 264 4.05 -1.17 7.87
CA LEU A 264 4.38 0.23 7.60
C LEU A 264 4.44 0.51 6.09
N TYR A 265 5.07 -0.38 5.33
CA TYR A 265 5.17 -0.27 3.88
C TYR A 265 3.80 -0.32 3.19
N CYS A 266 2.93 -1.25 3.61
CA CYS A 266 1.58 -1.40 3.04
C CYS A 266 0.72 -0.16 3.35
N MET A 267 0.77 0.33 4.59
CA MET A 267 0.08 1.55 5.00
C MET A 267 0.48 2.74 4.13
N LEU A 268 1.79 2.97 3.95
CA LEU A 268 2.31 4.09 3.14
C LEU A 268 1.94 3.94 1.66
N THR A 269 2.03 2.73 1.11
CA THR A 269 1.64 2.45 -0.28
C THR A 269 0.15 2.70 -0.49
N PHE A 270 -0.71 2.21 0.40
CA PHE A 270 -2.16 2.39 0.28
C PHE A 270 -2.58 3.82 0.57
N ALA A 271 -1.90 4.53 1.48
CA ALA A 271 -2.12 5.95 1.71
C ALA A 271 -1.81 6.76 0.43
N GLY A 272 -0.67 6.48 -0.23
CA GLY A 272 -0.31 7.12 -1.49
C GLY A 272 -1.34 6.86 -2.61
N ILE A 273 -1.85 5.63 -2.70
CA ILE A 273 -2.94 5.27 -3.63
C ILE A 273 -4.24 5.99 -3.28
N CYS A 274 -4.65 6.00 -2.02
CA CYS A 274 -5.86 6.70 -1.55
C CYS A 274 -5.82 8.17 -1.93
N VAL A 275 -4.71 8.87 -1.66
CA VAL A 275 -4.55 10.28 -1.98
C VAL A 275 -4.67 10.53 -3.49
N LEU A 276 -4.17 9.63 -4.34
CA LEU A 276 -4.32 9.75 -5.79
C LEU A 276 -5.76 9.51 -6.27
N LEU A 277 -6.51 8.66 -5.57
CA LEU A 277 -7.91 8.35 -5.87
C LEU A 277 -8.91 9.42 -5.40
N GLU A 278 -8.54 10.29 -4.47
CA GLU A 278 -9.44 11.35 -3.98
C GLU A 278 -9.71 12.39 -5.05
N ASP A 279 -10.92 12.97 -5.09
CA ASP A 279 -11.29 13.98 -6.10
C ASP A 279 -10.84 15.40 -5.72
N ARG A 280 -10.72 15.65 -4.41
CA ARG A 280 -10.27 16.91 -3.79
C ARG A 280 -9.11 16.59 -2.84
N PRO A 281 -8.11 17.48 -2.67
CA PRO A 281 -7.89 18.77 -3.33
C PRO A 281 -7.36 18.64 -4.77
N SER A 282 -6.78 19.71 -5.33
CA SER A 282 -6.24 19.71 -6.71
C SER A 282 -5.25 18.56 -6.94
N PHE A 283 -5.16 18.10 -8.19
CA PHE A 283 -4.27 16.97 -8.54
C PHE A 283 -2.83 17.21 -8.11
N PHE A 284 -2.33 18.45 -8.18
CA PHE A 284 -0.96 18.78 -7.76
C PHE A 284 -0.70 18.51 -6.27
N ILE A 285 -1.65 18.84 -5.39
CA ILE A 285 -1.52 18.56 -3.95
C ILE A 285 -1.59 17.06 -3.68
N ARG A 286 -2.53 16.36 -4.34
CA ARG A 286 -2.64 14.89 -4.27
C ARG A 286 -1.36 14.21 -4.75
N TYR A 287 -0.82 14.68 -5.87
CA TYR A 287 0.45 14.24 -6.42
C TYR A 287 1.59 14.39 -5.40
N LEU A 288 1.75 15.58 -4.79
CA LEU A 288 2.81 15.82 -3.80
C LEU A 288 2.65 14.94 -2.56
N GLY A 289 1.41 14.78 -2.06
CA GLY A 289 1.11 13.87 -0.94
C GLY A 289 1.44 12.41 -1.28
N SER A 290 1.15 11.97 -2.50
CA SER A 290 1.49 10.63 -2.97
C SER A 290 3.00 10.41 -3.08
N LEU A 291 3.77 11.41 -3.51
CA LEU A 291 5.24 11.33 -3.57
C LEU A 291 5.85 11.17 -2.19
N LEU A 292 5.34 11.87 -1.17
CA LEU A 292 5.79 11.71 0.20
C LEU A 292 5.52 10.28 0.68
N CYS A 293 4.30 9.79 0.49
CA CYS A 293 3.92 8.43 0.90
C CYS A 293 4.77 7.36 0.20
N PHE A 294 4.93 7.45 -1.12
CA PHE A 294 5.72 6.49 -1.90
C PHE A 294 7.22 6.61 -1.66
N GLY A 295 7.75 7.81 -1.41
CA GLY A 295 9.14 8.02 -0.99
C GLY A 295 9.43 7.35 0.34
N LEU A 296 8.54 7.51 1.33
CA LEU A 296 8.64 6.81 2.61
C LEU A 296 8.44 5.29 2.47
N ALA A 297 7.56 4.84 1.56
CA ALA A 297 7.39 3.42 1.25
C ALA A 297 8.67 2.83 0.66
N TYR A 298 9.31 3.52 -0.29
CA TYR A 298 10.63 3.11 -0.82
C TYR A 298 11.69 3.13 0.28
N ALA A 299 11.63 4.10 1.19
CA ALA A 299 12.53 4.14 2.35
C ALA A 299 12.30 3.03 3.38
N THR A 300 11.16 2.33 3.29
CA THR A 300 10.83 1.18 4.13
C THR A 300 11.27 -0.12 3.48
N ARG A 301 11.16 -0.24 2.15
CA ARG A 301 11.54 -1.42 1.38
C ARG A 301 11.89 -1.09 -0.07
N SER A 302 12.82 -1.85 -0.65
CA SER A 302 13.27 -1.68 -2.04
C SER A 302 12.16 -1.79 -3.09
N ASN A 303 11.17 -2.67 -2.89
CA ASN A 303 10.01 -2.81 -3.78
C ASN A 303 9.11 -1.57 -3.82
N GLY A 304 9.26 -0.62 -2.89
CA GLY A 304 8.55 0.66 -2.95
C GLY A 304 8.93 1.54 -4.13
N LEU A 305 10.06 1.30 -4.81
CA LEU A 305 10.41 2.00 -6.05
C LEU A 305 9.35 1.76 -7.14
N ILE A 306 8.76 0.57 -7.18
CA ILE A 306 7.78 0.16 -8.20
C ILE A 306 6.50 1.00 -8.10
N ASN A 307 6.22 1.60 -6.93
CA ASN A 307 5.08 2.50 -6.72
C ASN A 307 5.13 3.75 -7.63
N ILE A 308 6.29 4.08 -8.23
CA ILE A 308 6.37 5.13 -9.26
C ILE A 308 5.46 4.84 -10.47
N GLY A 309 5.15 3.57 -10.72
CA GLY A 309 4.19 3.16 -11.74
C GLY A 309 2.77 3.67 -11.46
N TYR A 310 2.36 3.75 -10.19
CA TYR A 310 1.09 4.37 -9.82
C TYR A 310 1.09 5.87 -10.15
N VAL A 311 2.13 6.59 -9.74
CA VAL A 311 2.27 8.02 -10.05
C VAL A 311 2.26 8.25 -11.56
N GLY A 312 3.04 7.48 -12.31
CA GLY A 312 3.10 7.58 -13.76
C GLY A 312 1.75 7.33 -14.43
N PHE A 313 0.99 6.35 -13.95
CA PHE A 313 -0.36 6.09 -14.46
C PHE A 313 -1.31 7.26 -14.21
N PHE A 314 -1.38 7.80 -12.99
CA PHE A 314 -2.27 8.92 -12.69
C PHE A 314 -1.82 10.23 -13.36
N CYS A 315 -0.52 10.46 -13.52
CA CYS A 315 0.00 11.57 -14.33
C CYS A 315 -0.36 11.40 -15.81
N LEU A 316 -0.35 10.17 -16.34
CA LEU A 316 -0.79 9.88 -17.70
C LEU A 316 -2.30 10.12 -17.86
N LEU A 317 -3.11 9.79 -16.86
CA LEU A 317 -4.55 10.10 -16.87
C LEU A 317 -4.82 11.61 -16.84
N ASP A 318 -4.16 12.36 -15.96
CA ASP A 318 -4.28 13.83 -15.90
C ASP A 318 -3.81 14.49 -17.20
N PHE A 319 -2.81 13.90 -17.86
CA PHE A 319 -2.41 14.29 -19.21
C PHE A 319 -3.54 14.00 -20.20
N LEU A 320 -3.97 12.74 -20.36
CA LEU A 320 -4.90 12.33 -21.42
C LEU A 320 -6.34 12.85 -21.28
N LEU A 321 -6.87 12.98 -20.06
CA LEU A 321 -8.30 13.15 -19.77
C LEU A 321 -8.67 14.53 -19.21
N SER A 322 -7.88 15.57 -19.49
CA SER A 322 -8.05 16.88 -18.86
C SER A 322 -9.51 17.36 -18.82
N VAL A 323 -9.98 17.63 -17.61
CA VAL A 323 -11.28 18.25 -17.32
C VAL A 323 -11.31 19.64 -17.95
N GLU A 324 -12.40 19.95 -18.66
CA GLU A 324 -12.68 21.28 -19.19
C GLU A 324 -13.28 22.15 -18.08
N HIS A 325 -12.76 23.37 -17.90
CA HIS A 325 -13.07 24.21 -16.73
C HIS A 325 -14.56 24.62 -16.68
N ASP A 326 -15.22 24.69 -17.84
CA ASP A 326 -16.64 25.05 -17.97
C ASP A 326 -17.58 23.85 -17.85
N HIS A 327 -17.10 22.61 -18.04
CA HIS A 327 -17.94 21.40 -18.08
C HIS A 327 -17.25 20.23 -17.37
N PRO A 328 -17.34 20.12 -16.02
CA PRO A 328 -16.63 19.11 -15.23
C PRO A 328 -17.00 17.65 -15.53
N ARG A 329 -18.04 17.41 -16.33
CA ARG A 329 -18.52 16.07 -16.73
C ARG A 329 -18.02 15.60 -18.11
N ARG A 330 -17.40 16.47 -18.93
CA ARG A 330 -16.83 16.06 -20.23
C ARG A 330 -15.31 15.88 -20.13
N ARG A 331 -14.86 14.62 -20.20
CA ARG A 331 -13.43 14.28 -20.36
C ARG A 331 -13.09 14.38 -21.84
N CYS A 332 -12.36 15.42 -22.24
CA CYS A 332 -11.96 15.64 -23.64
C CYS A 332 -10.56 15.10 -23.90
N VAL A 333 -10.38 14.38 -25.02
CA VAL A 333 -9.10 13.80 -25.43
C VAL A 333 -8.15 14.90 -25.93
N ILE A 334 -6.88 14.84 -25.51
CA ILE A 334 -5.81 15.82 -25.85
C ILE A 334 -5.75 16.20 -27.35
N PHE A 335 -5.99 15.24 -28.26
CA PHE A 335 -5.74 15.42 -29.69
C PHE A 335 -6.63 16.44 -30.41
N ARG A 336 -7.62 17.03 -29.72
CA ARG A 336 -8.45 18.11 -30.26
C ARG A 336 -8.01 19.52 -29.83
N ARG A 337 -6.87 19.67 -29.12
CA ARG A 337 -6.40 20.94 -28.57
C ARG A 337 -5.34 21.62 -29.46
N PRO A 338 -5.17 22.97 -29.37
CA PRO A 338 -4.11 23.67 -30.06
C PRO A 338 -2.72 23.17 -29.64
N VAL A 339 -1.76 23.20 -30.57
CA VAL A 339 -0.39 22.68 -30.38
C VAL A 339 0.29 23.27 -29.14
N THR A 340 0.04 24.54 -28.82
CA THR A 340 0.58 25.22 -27.63
C THR A 340 0.11 24.58 -26.33
N ALA A 341 -1.16 24.17 -26.24
CA ALA A 341 -1.70 23.46 -25.09
C ALA A 341 -1.13 22.05 -24.98
N ILE A 342 -0.89 21.38 -26.11
CA ILE A 342 -0.25 20.06 -26.15
C ILE A 342 1.18 20.15 -25.61
N ILE A 343 1.99 21.09 -26.11
CA ILE A 343 3.39 21.28 -25.67
C ILE A 343 3.43 21.57 -24.16
N SER A 344 2.61 22.49 -23.65
CA SER A 344 2.57 22.82 -22.22
C SER A 344 2.23 21.60 -21.35
N ARG A 345 1.29 20.77 -21.79
CA ARG A 345 0.89 19.54 -21.07
C ARG A 345 1.97 18.46 -21.11
N VAL A 346 2.63 18.27 -22.25
CA VAL A 346 3.76 17.35 -22.38
C VAL A 346 4.89 17.77 -21.45
N THR A 347 5.24 19.07 -21.44
CA THR A 347 6.25 19.61 -20.52
C THR A 347 5.85 19.39 -19.06
N SER A 348 4.59 19.65 -18.69
CA SER A 348 4.11 19.40 -17.31
C SER A 348 4.19 17.92 -16.92
N PHE A 349 3.80 17.01 -17.83
CA PHE A 349 3.92 15.57 -17.61
C PHE A 349 5.37 15.14 -17.39
N VAL A 350 6.28 15.55 -18.27
CA VAL A 350 7.72 15.23 -18.17
C VAL A 350 8.31 15.79 -16.86
N MET A 351 8.02 17.05 -16.53
CA MET A 351 8.50 17.67 -15.29
C MET A 351 7.99 16.96 -14.04
N ARG A 352 6.72 16.51 -14.04
CA ARG A 352 6.18 15.70 -12.95
C ARG A 352 6.88 14.35 -12.87
N MET A 353 7.10 13.65 -13.98
CA MET A 353 7.82 12.37 -13.94
C MET A 353 9.25 12.51 -13.40
N ILE A 354 9.98 13.55 -13.82
CA ILE A 354 11.33 13.85 -13.31
C ILE A 354 11.27 14.13 -11.80
N LEU A 355 10.34 14.98 -11.35
CA LEU A 355 10.16 15.28 -9.95
C LEU A 355 9.80 14.03 -9.14
N ALA A 356 8.94 13.14 -9.67
CA ALA A 356 8.58 11.89 -9.00
C ALA A 356 9.79 10.98 -8.79
N ILE A 357 10.62 10.79 -9.83
CA ILE A 357 11.85 9.98 -9.74
C ILE A 357 12.79 10.59 -8.70
N LEU A 358 13.04 11.90 -8.76
CA LEU A 358 13.95 12.58 -7.84
C LEU A 358 13.42 12.53 -6.40
N SER A 359 12.16 12.86 -6.15
CA SER A 359 11.58 12.87 -4.81
C SER A 359 11.56 11.49 -4.16
N ILE A 360 11.30 10.42 -4.93
CA ILE A 360 11.26 9.05 -4.39
C ILE A 360 12.68 8.49 -4.21
N ALA A 361 13.55 8.62 -5.21
CA ALA A 361 14.87 7.96 -5.20
C ALA A 361 15.94 8.71 -4.39
N LEU A 362 15.93 10.05 -4.38
CA LEU A 362 17.00 10.86 -3.79
C LEU A 362 17.24 10.58 -2.30
N PRO A 363 16.24 10.48 -1.41
CA PRO A 363 16.48 10.23 0.01
C PRO A 363 17.24 8.92 0.26
N ILE A 364 16.90 7.88 -0.50
CA ILE A 364 17.53 6.57 -0.37
C ILE A 364 18.89 6.52 -1.03
N PHE A 365 19.06 7.22 -2.15
CA PHE A 365 20.38 7.39 -2.74
C PHE A 365 21.34 8.11 -1.78
N VAL A 366 20.90 9.20 -1.14
CA VAL A 366 21.70 9.93 -0.13
C VAL A 366 22.04 9.04 1.05
N HIS A 367 21.07 8.27 1.56
CA HIS A 367 21.33 7.29 2.62
C HIS A 367 22.36 6.23 2.19
N GLY A 368 22.19 5.65 1.00
CA GLY A 368 23.10 4.66 0.43
C GLY A 368 24.53 5.20 0.28
N ARG A 369 24.69 6.43 -0.22
CA ARG A 369 26.02 7.07 -0.32
C ARG A 369 26.66 7.28 1.03
N ARG A 370 25.89 7.69 2.06
CA ARG A 370 26.41 7.82 3.43
C ARG A 370 26.89 6.48 3.98
N GLN A 371 26.13 5.40 3.79
CA GLN A 371 26.53 4.07 4.23
C GLN A 371 27.76 3.55 3.46
N GLN A 372 27.84 3.79 2.15
CA GLN A 372 29.02 3.43 1.36
C GLN A 372 30.28 4.12 1.89
N ILE A 373 30.22 5.42 2.16
CA ILE A 373 31.36 6.17 2.73
C ILE A 373 31.73 5.61 4.11
N ALA A 374 30.75 5.30 4.96
CA ALA A 374 30.99 4.76 6.29
C ALA A 374 31.71 3.39 6.22
N PHE A 375 31.20 2.46 5.41
CA PHE A 375 31.76 1.11 5.27
C PHE A 375 33.12 1.08 4.56
N CYS A 376 33.32 1.97 3.60
CA CYS A 376 34.57 2.05 2.82
C CYS A 376 35.64 2.97 3.45
N SER A 377 35.39 3.51 4.65
CA SER A 377 36.39 4.26 5.41
C SER A 377 36.97 3.40 6.54
N GLN A 378 38.29 3.21 6.54
CA GLN A 378 38.99 2.51 7.62
C GLN A 378 38.83 3.23 8.97
N SER A 379 38.64 4.55 8.97
CA SER A 379 38.43 5.31 10.23
C SER A 379 37.14 4.91 10.93
N SER A 380 36.14 4.40 10.21
CA SER A 380 34.87 3.96 10.82
C SER A 380 35.03 2.72 11.68
N ALA A 381 36.07 1.91 11.45
CA ALA A 381 36.31 0.69 12.21
C ALA A 381 36.67 0.99 13.68
N SER A 382 37.25 2.15 13.99
CA SER A 382 37.57 2.52 15.38
C SER A 382 36.31 2.82 16.20
N ASN A 383 35.25 3.31 15.57
CA ASN A 383 33.99 3.70 16.22
C ASN A 383 33.09 2.51 16.63
N VAL A 384 33.42 1.28 16.22
CA VAL A 384 32.63 0.09 16.56
C VAL A 384 32.99 -0.40 17.97
N PRO A 385 32.01 -0.59 18.87
CA PRO A 385 32.23 -1.18 20.20
C PRO A 385 32.97 -2.52 20.14
N SER A 386 33.85 -2.76 21.13
CA SER A 386 34.66 -3.99 21.22
C SER A 386 33.82 -5.26 21.34
N THR A 387 32.66 -5.19 22.01
CA THR A 387 31.68 -6.28 22.11
C THR A 387 31.18 -6.72 20.73
N LEU A 388 30.77 -5.76 19.89
CA LEU A 388 30.30 -6.04 18.53
C LEU A 388 31.42 -6.54 17.61
N LYS A 389 32.65 -6.07 17.79
CA LYS A 389 33.83 -6.59 17.05
C LYS A 389 34.09 -8.06 17.37
N ARG A 390 34.05 -8.43 18.66
CA ARG A 390 34.24 -9.83 19.10
C ARG A 390 33.14 -10.71 18.55
N PHE A 391 31.88 -10.30 18.72
CA PHE A 391 30.73 -11.03 18.19
C PHE A 391 30.83 -11.26 16.68
N ALA A 392 31.23 -10.23 15.93
CA ALA A 392 31.43 -10.34 14.48
C ALA A 392 32.52 -11.36 14.11
N SER A 393 33.62 -11.40 14.86
CA SER A 393 34.71 -12.35 14.61
C SER A 393 34.28 -13.80 14.86
N GLU A 394 33.49 -14.04 15.91
CA GLU A 394 32.98 -15.38 16.26
C GLU A 394 31.98 -15.90 15.22
N HIS A 395 31.11 -15.01 14.70
CA HIS A 395 30.04 -15.37 13.77
C HIS A 395 30.38 -15.09 12.30
N ARG A 396 31.65 -14.80 12.00
CA ARG A 396 32.16 -14.49 10.64
C ARG A 396 31.37 -13.37 9.93
N LEU A 397 30.95 -12.35 10.67
CA LEU A 397 30.25 -11.19 10.13
C LEU A 397 31.23 -10.09 9.71
N ILE A 398 30.89 -9.38 8.64
CA ILE A 398 31.70 -8.26 8.13
C ILE A 398 31.21 -6.96 8.77
N THR A 399 32.11 -6.23 9.43
CA THR A 399 31.84 -4.94 10.09
C THR A 399 32.23 -3.76 9.21
N VAL A 400 31.68 -2.59 9.52
CA VAL A 400 32.07 -1.29 8.94
C VAL A 400 33.59 -1.06 9.00
N GLY A 401 34.18 -0.55 7.91
CA GLY A 401 35.60 -0.20 7.80
C GLY A 401 36.55 -1.36 7.44
N ARG A 402 36.03 -2.59 7.24
CA ARG A 402 36.81 -3.75 6.76
C ARG A 402 37.00 -3.72 5.24
N THR A 403 37.74 -2.73 4.74
CA THR A 403 38.03 -2.55 3.31
C THR A 403 38.85 -3.68 2.69
N ASP A 404 39.43 -4.55 3.51
CA ASP A 404 40.14 -5.77 3.11
C ASP A 404 39.19 -6.86 2.57
N VAL A 405 37.93 -6.87 3.01
CA VAL A 405 36.93 -7.89 2.64
C VAL A 405 35.79 -7.31 1.79
N ILE A 406 35.53 -6.01 1.89
CA ILE A 406 34.42 -5.35 1.18
C ILE A 406 34.82 -5.09 -0.29
N ASP A 407 34.09 -5.71 -1.21
CA ASP A 407 34.36 -5.71 -2.67
C ASP A 407 33.55 -4.65 -3.45
N TRP A 408 32.51 -4.08 -2.85
CA TRP A 408 31.57 -3.17 -3.53
C TRP A 408 31.89 -1.68 -3.36
N CYS A 409 33.04 -1.31 -2.77
CA CYS A 409 33.38 0.09 -2.51
C CYS A 409 33.44 0.96 -3.77
N ASN A 410 33.84 0.39 -4.91
CA ASN A 410 33.97 1.10 -6.19
C ASN A 410 32.70 1.06 -7.07
N VAL A 411 31.63 0.40 -6.60
CA VAL A 411 30.39 0.29 -7.38
C VAL A 411 29.64 1.62 -7.36
N THR A 412 29.11 2.00 -8.53
CA THR A 412 28.27 3.19 -8.72
C THR A 412 26.89 2.78 -9.23
N SER A 413 25.85 3.46 -8.74
CA SER A 413 24.45 3.26 -9.16
C SER A 413 23.69 4.55 -8.88
N SER A 414 22.76 4.93 -9.76
CA SER A 414 21.98 6.16 -9.62
C SER A 414 20.60 5.96 -8.98
N ILE A 415 20.08 4.73 -8.99
CA ILE A 415 18.67 4.44 -8.61
C ILE A 415 18.58 3.65 -7.31
N PHE A 416 19.42 2.62 -7.18
CA PHE A 416 19.57 1.84 -5.94
C PHE A 416 20.82 2.28 -5.17
N PRO A 417 20.86 2.04 -3.85
CA PRO A 417 22.11 2.14 -3.10
C PRO A 417 23.20 1.34 -3.83
N PRO A 418 24.41 1.90 -4.06
CA PRO A 418 25.41 1.26 -4.93
C PRO A 418 25.84 -0.15 -4.50
N PHE A 419 25.73 -0.46 -3.20
CA PHE A 419 26.04 -1.78 -2.66
C PHE A 419 24.88 -2.78 -2.71
N TYR A 420 23.64 -2.34 -2.98
CA TYR A 420 22.45 -3.15 -2.73
C TYR A 420 22.44 -4.43 -3.57
N ALA A 421 22.74 -4.33 -4.86
CA ALA A 421 22.80 -5.48 -5.76
C ALA A 421 23.91 -6.48 -5.34
N SER A 422 25.10 -5.98 -4.99
CA SER A 422 26.22 -6.81 -4.54
C SER A 422 25.89 -7.56 -3.26
N ILE A 423 25.25 -6.90 -2.29
CA ILE A 423 24.87 -7.50 -1.00
C ILE A 423 23.74 -8.53 -1.19
N GLN A 424 22.72 -8.21 -2.00
CA GLN A 424 21.63 -9.14 -2.31
C GLN A 424 22.14 -10.41 -3.02
N SER A 425 23.11 -10.26 -3.93
CA SER A 425 23.77 -11.39 -4.57
C SER A 425 24.61 -12.23 -3.58
N LYS A 426 25.42 -11.56 -2.75
CA LYS A 426 26.35 -12.21 -1.80
C LYS A 426 25.66 -13.03 -0.71
N TYR A 427 24.58 -12.51 -0.13
CA TYR A 427 23.93 -13.13 1.03
C TYR A 427 22.63 -13.88 0.71
N TRP A 428 21.94 -13.51 -0.37
CA TRP A 428 20.64 -14.10 -0.74
C TRP A 428 20.60 -14.70 -2.15
N HIS A 429 21.73 -14.72 -2.87
CA HIS A 429 21.84 -15.27 -4.23
C HIS A 429 20.82 -14.68 -5.22
N VAL A 430 20.46 -13.41 -5.03
CA VAL A 430 19.53 -12.69 -5.91
C VAL A 430 20.26 -12.34 -7.21
N SER A 431 19.97 -13.11 -8.26
CA SER A 431 20.45 -12.90 -9.62
C SER A 431 19.42 -13.38 -10.63
N LEU A 432 19.55 -12.97 -11.89
CA LEU A 432 18.70 -13.48 -12.96
C LEU A 432 18.80 -15.02 -13.01
N PHE A 433 17.67 -15.69 -12.83
CA PHE A 433 17.54 -17.14 -12.69
C PHE A 433 18.31 -17.81 -11.53
N GLY A 434 18.93 -17.05 -10.62
CA GLY A 434 19.76 -17.60 -9.53
C GLY A 434 19.01 -18.55 -8.59
N TYR A 435 17.69 -18.36 -8.49
CA TYR A 435 16.80 -19.15 -7.63
C TYR A 435 16.27 -20.45 -8.26
N TRP A 436 16.48 -20.67 -9.56
CA TRP A 436 15.99 -21.87 -10.24
C TRP A 436 16.84 -23.10 -9.92
N GLN A 437 16.48 -23.79 -8.83
CA GLN A 437 17.13 -25.00 -8.36
C GLN A 437 16.08 -26.06 -8.02
N LEU A 438 16.36 -27.33 -8.31
CA LEU A 438 15.43 -28.44 -8.00
C LEU A 438 15.08 -28.52 -6.50
N ARG A 439 16.03 -28.16 -5.63
CA ARG A 439 15.81 -28.11 -4.18
C ARG A 439 14.76 -27.07 -3.75
N LYS A 440 14.47 -26.08 -4.59
CA LYS A 440 13.56 -24.97 -4.30
C LYS A 440 12.15 -25.18 -4.86
N ILE A 441 11.86 -26.32 -5.51
CA ILE A 441 10.51 -26.67 -6.01
C ILE A 441 9.40 -26.45 -4.96
N PRO A 442 9.57 -26.83 -3.67
CA PRO A 442 8.55 -26.57 -2.66
C PRO A 442 8.16 -25.09 -2.53
N CYS A 443 9.14 -24.16 -2.61
CA CYS A 443 8.89 -22.72 -2.55
C CYS A 443 8.05 -22.23 -3.74
N PHE A 444 8.31 -22.76 -4.95
CA PHE A 444 7.48 -22.47 -6.13
C PHE A 444 6.05 -22.97 -5.98
N LEU A 445 5.86 -24.18 -5.44
CA LEU A 445 4.52 -24.73 -5.18
C LEU A 445 3.74 -23.89 -4.17
N MET A 446 4.40 -23.41 -3.12
CA MET A 446 3.79 -22.51 -2.12
C MET A 446 3.40 -21.14 -2.69
N ALA A 447 4.19 -20.59 -3.61
CA ALA A 447 3.90 -19.33 -4.28
C ALA A 447 2.90 -19.46 -5.45
N ALA A 448 2.66 -20.67 -5.97
CA ALA A 448 1.83 -20.91 -7.15
C ALA A 448 0.40 -20.35 -7.03
N PRO A 449 -0.32 -20.44 -5.89
CA PRO A 449 -1.63 -19.82 -5.75
C PRO A 449 -1.61 -18.30 -5.87
N ALA A 450 -0.56 -17.63 -5.37
CA ALA A 450 -0.38 -16.19 -5.51
C ALA A 450 -0.11 -15.79 -6.97
N PHE A 451 0.69 -16.59 -7.69
CA PHE A 451 0.89 -16.42 -9.14
C PHE A 451 -0.39 -16.60 -9.94
N TYR A 452 -1.13 -17.68 -9.64
CA TYR A 452 -2.41 -17.96 -10.29
C TYR A 452 -3.38 -16.80 -10.11
N LEU A 453 -3.43 -16.20 -8.91
CA LEU A 453 -4.25 -15.02 -8.64
C LEU A 453 -3.90 -13.83 -9.55
N VAL A 454 -2.60 -13.58 -9.77
CA VAL A 454 -2.14 -12.53 -10.70
C VAL A 454 -2.57 -12.81 -12.13
N VAL A 455 -2.36 -14.04 -12.61
CA VAL A 455 -2.76 -14.44 -13.97
C VAL A 455 -4.28 -14.37 -14.15
N PHE A 456 -5.03 -14.86 -13.17
CA PHE A 456 -6.50 -14.85 -13.17
C PHE A 456 -7.05 -13.42 -13.23
N GLY A 457 -6.59 -12.53 -12.34
CA GLY A 457 -7.02 -11.14 -12.34
C GLY A 457 -6.56 -10.38 -13.59
N ALA A 458 -5.35 -10.64 -14.10
CA ALA A 458 -4.86 -10.04 -15.34
C ALA A 458 -5.72 -10.43 -16.54
N ARG A 459 -6.11 -11.71 -16.64
CA ARG A 459 -7.04 -12.20 -17.67
C ARG A 459 -8.39 -11.49 -17.59
N GLN A 460 -8.94 -11.29 -16.38
CA GLN A 460 -10.20 -10.56 -16.20
C GLN A 460 -10.09 -9.11 -16.67
N THR A 461 -9.00 -8.41 -16.31
CA THR A 461 -8.75 -7.04 -16.76
C THR A 461 -8.62 -6.99 -18.29
N TRP A 462 -7.90 -7.94 -18.90
CA TRP A 462 -7.73 -8.02 -20.35
C TRP A 462 -9.06 -8.21 -21.09
N LEU A 463 -9.92 -9.11 -20.61
CA LEU A 463 -11.24 -9.34 -21.21
C LEU A 463 -12.12 -8.09 -21.15
N ARG A 464 -12.06 -7.32 -20.06
CA ARG A 464 -12.76 -6.03 -19.93
C ARG A 464 -12.24 -4.99 -20.93
N VAL A 465 -10.92 -4.88 -21.10
CA VAL A 465 -10.31 -3.98 -22.08
C VAL A 465 -10.79 -4.33 -23.50
N LYS A 466 -10.79 -5.61 -23.86
CA LYS A 466 -11.25 -6.07 -25.17
C LYS A 466 -12.75 -5.78 -25.41
N SER A 467 -13.57 -5.92 -24.38
CA SER A 467 -15.02 -5.67 -24.48
C SER A 467 -15.38 -4.20 -24.73
N LYS A 468 -14.57 -3.24 -24.26
CA LYS A 468 -14.94 -1.81 -24.28
C LYS A 468 -14.47 -1.02 -25.49
N ARG A 469 -14.00 -1.66 -26.57
CA ARG A 469 -13.53 -1.09 -27.86
C ARG A 469 -12.41 -0.02 -27.80
N SER A 470 -12.26 0.72 -26.70
CA SER A 470 -11.20 1.74 -26.49
C SER A 470 -10.70 1.72 -25.04
N LEU A 471 -9.38 1.65 -24.89
CA LEU A 471 -8.68 1.80 -23.60
C LEU A 471 -9.04 3.14 -22.94
N LEU A 472 -9.26 4.18 -23.73
CA LEU A 472 -9.54 5.53 -23.26
C LEU A 472 -10.94 5.63 -22.60
N HIS A 473 -11.90 4.82 -23.07
CA HIS A 473 -13.23 4.72 -22.47
C HIS A 473 -13.19 3.95 -21.14
N LEU A 474 -12.34 2.91 -21.05
CA LEU A 474 -12.10 2.21 -19.79
C LEU A 474 -11.52 3.18 -18.75
N LEU A 475 -10.47 3.92 -19.15
CA LEU A 475 -9.80 4.92 -18.32
C LEU A 475 -10.71 6.10 -17.90
N ALA A 476 -11.75 6.37 -18.69
CA ALA A 476 -12.71 7.45 -18.44
C ALA A 476 -13.76 7.12 -17.38
N GLU A 477 -14.04 5.85 -17.10
CA GLU A 477 -15.11 5.44 -16.19
C GLU A 477 -14.71 5.41 -14.71
N GLY A 478 -13.44 5.63 -14.37
CA GLY A 478 -13.02 5.91 -12.98
C GLY A 478 -12.98 4.69 -12.05
N GLY A 479 -12.95 3.47 -12.58
CA GLY A 479 -12.87 2.20 -11.82
C GLY A 479 -11.69 1.31 -12.23
N ASP A 480 -10.55 1.91 -12.59
CA ASP A 480 -9.50 1.17 -13.29
C ASP A 480 -8.74 0.22 -12.37
N HIS A 481 -8.97 -1.07 -12.57
CA HIS A 481 -8.12 -2.14 -12.04
C HIS A 481 -6.73 -2.16 -12.71
N VAL A 482 -6.55 -1.42 -13.80
CA VAL A 482 -5.36 -1.41 -14.67
C VAL A 482 -4.05 -1.12 -13.92
N PRO A 483 -3.88 -0.01 -13.18
CA PRO A 483 -2.62 0.28 -12.51
C PRO A 483 -2.23 -0.80 -11.50
N TYR A 484 -3.20 -1.33 -10.76
CA TYR A 484 -2.97 -2.40 -9.79
C TYR A 484 -2.63 -3.73 -10.47
N THR A 485 -3.23 -4.00 -11.63
CA THR A 485 -2.94 -5.18 -12.47
C THR A 485 -1.51 -5.11 -13.00
N LEU A 486 -1.12 -3.98 -13.62
CA LEU A 486 0.23 -3.79 -14.16
C LEU A 486 1.30 -3.91 -13.07
N HIS A 487 1.05 -3.30 -11.91
CA HIS A 487 1.93 -3.40 -10.76
C HIS A 487 2.07 -4.85 -10.26
N ALA A 488 0.96 -5.58 -10.14
CA ALA A 488 0.97 -6.98 -9.71
C ALA A 488 1.68 -7.91 -10.72
N ILE A 489 1.48 -7.70 -12.02
CA ILE A 489 2.18 -8.42 -13.09
C ILE A 489 3.68 -8.15 -12.99
N PHE A 490 4.10 -6.89 -12.91
CA PHE A 490 5.51 -6.54 -12.82
C PHE A 490 6.19 -7.22 -11.63
N MET A 491 5.54 -7.22 -10.46
CA MET A 491 6.03 -7.94 -9.30
C MET A 491 6.09 -9.45 -9.57
N ALA A 492 5.00 -10.10 -9.99
CA ALA A 492 5.00 -11.54 -10.25
C ALA A 492 6.12 -11.96 -11.22
N PHE A 493 6.29 -11.25 -12.33
CA PHE A 493 7.39 -11.51 -13.27
C PHE A 493 8.75 -11.33 -12.61
N GLY A 494 8.97 -10.25 -11.87
CA GLY A 494 10.22 -10.07 -11.13
C GLY A 494 10.54 -11.23 -10.18
N ALA A 495 9.53 -11.85 -9.56
CA ALA A 495 9.72 -12.99 -8.67
C ALA A 495 10.11 -14.27 -9.43
N LEU A 496 9.61 -14.46 -10.65
CA LEU A 496 10.00 -15.61 -11.46
C LEU A 496 11.44 -15.50 -11.96
N PHE A 497 11.89 -14.28 -12.27
CA PHE A 497 13.13 -14.10 -13.02
C PHE A 497 14.30 -13.58 -12.18
N VAL A 498 14.06 -12.74 -11.16
CA VAL A 498 15.11 -11.93 -10.53
C VAL A 498 15.26 -12.22 -9.04
N TYR A 499 14.17 -12.22 -8.28
CA TYR A 499 14.23 -12.36 -6.83
C TYR A 499 13.61 -13.67 -6.33
N ASN A 500 13.89 -14.02 -5.07
CA ASN A 500 13.51 -15.31 -4.53
C ASN A 500 11.98 -15.47 -4.46
N VAL A 501 11.46 -16.53 -5.06
CA VAL A 501 10.00 -16.81 -5.16
C VAL A 501 9.34 -16.98 -3.79
N GLU A 502 10.08 -17.44 -2.78
CA GLU A 502 9.67 -17.49 -1.36
C GLU A 502 9.03 -16.18 -0.87
N VAL A 503 9.53 -15.03 -1.36
CA VAL A 503 9.08 -13.72 -0.89
C VAL A 503 7.88 -13.19 -1.68
N LEU A 504 7.50 -13.81 -2.80
CA LEU A 504 6.44 -13.27 -3.68
C LEU A 504 5.13 -13.10 -2.93
N THR A 505 4.66 -14.12 -2.23
CA THR A 505 3.36 -14.07 -1.54
C THR A 505 3.33 -12.92 -0.55
N ARG A 506 4.41 -12.73 0.21
CA ARG A 506 4.56 -11.63 1.17
C ARG A 506 4.62 -10.26 0.49
N MET A 507 5.37 -10.13 -0.60
CA MET A 507 5.48 -8.89 -1.37
C MET A 507 4.15 -8.52 -2.02
N LEU A 508 3.50 -9.46 -2.70
CA LEU A 508 2.27 -9.20 -3.46
C LEU A 508 1.14 -8.68 -2.55
N PHE A 509 0.95 -9.29 -1.38
CA PHE A 509 -0.12 -8.92 -0.43
C PHE A 509 0.18 -7.66 0.39
N SER A 510 1.43 -7.17 0.42
CA SER A 510 1.81 -5.91 1.09
C SER A 510 2.01 -4.75 0.11
N SER A 511 2.30 -5.01 -1.16
CA SER A 511 2.62 -3.99 -2.17
C SER A 511 1.46 -3.53 -3.03
N SER A 512 0.37 -4.28 -3.13
CA SER A 512 -0.72 -3.96 -4.07
C SER A 512 -2.09 -4.27 -3.48
N PRO A 513 -3.12 -3.43 -3.72
CA PRO A 513 -4.49 -3.77 -3.38
C PRO A 513 -5.07 -4.82 -4.34
N PHE A 514 -4.36 -5.16 -5.43
CA PHE A 514 -4.82 -6.05 -6.49
C PHE A 514 -5.30 -7.43 -6.02
N PRO A 515 -4.57 -8.18 -5.16
CA PRO A 515 -5.04 -9.47 -4.67
C PRO A 515 -6.40 -9.35 -4.00
N TYR A 516 -6.59 -8.32 -3.18
CA TYR A 516 -7.83 -8.08 -2.46
C TYR A 516 -8.96 -7.67 -3.40
N LEU A 517 -8.69 -6.83 -4.42
CA LEU A 517 -9.68 -6.45 -5.44
C LEU A 517 -10.18 -7.67 -6.22
N VAL A 518 -9.28 -8.56 -6.65
CA VAL A 518 -9.64 -9.74 -7.45
C VAL A 518 -10.41 -10.75 -6.60
N LEU A 519 -9.90 -11.05 -5.40
CA LEU A 519 -10.53 -12.02 -4.50
C LEU A 519 -11.88 -11.52 -3.98
N ALA A 520 -11.98 -10.26 -3.57
CA ALA A 520 -13.23 -9.71 -3.07
C ALA A 520 -14.32 -9.71 -4.13
N ARG A 521 -13.99 -9.38 -5.37
CA ARG A 521 -14.91 -9.49 -6.49
C ARG A 521 -15.33 -10.93 -6.74
N TRP A 522 -14.38 -11.86 -6.80
CA TRP A 522 -14.67 -13.27 -7.04
C TRP A 522 -15.59 -13.87 -5.96
N ILE A 523 -15.31 -13.61 -4.69
CA ILE A 523 -16.15 -14.06 -3.56
C ILE A 523 -17.52 -13.39 -3.63
N SER A 524 -17.58 -12.08 -3.92
CA SER A 524 -18.82 -11.33 -4.05
C SER A 524 -19.75 -11.92 -5.11
N ASP A 525 -19.20 -12.26 -6.28
CA ASP A 525 -19.93 -12.80 -7.43
C ASP A 525 -20.45 -14.23 -7.18
N ILE A 526 -19.70 -15.06 -6.43
CA ILE A 526 -20.11 -16.43 -6.06
C ILE A 526 -21.16 -16.46 -4.95
N THR A 527 -21.19 -15.44 -4.10
CA THR A 527 -22.04 -15.40 -2.90
C THR A 527 -23.11 -14.30 -2.96
N PRO A 528 -23.90 -14.17 -4.05
CA PRO A 528 -24.82 -13.04 -4.21
C PRO A 528 -25.87 -12.97 -3.09
N GLN A 529 -26.25 -14.12 -2.53
CA GLN A 529 -27.29 -14.26 -1.50
C GLN A 529 -26.82 -13.90 -0.07
N VAL A 530 -25.51 -13.81 0.19
CA VAL A 530 -24.97 -13.59 1.54
C VAL A 530 -25.00 -12.10 1.87
N ARG A 531 -25.86 -11.70 2.82
CA ARG A 531 -25.97 -10.32 3.31
C ARG A 531 -25.02 -10.07 4.48
N LEU A 532 -24.76 -8.79 4.79
CA LEU A 532 -23.94 -8.45 5.96
C LEU A 532 -24.63 -8.87 7.28
N SER A 533 -25.95 -8.79 7.35
CA SER A 533 -26.76 -9.30 8.49
C SER A 533 -26.43 -10.74 8.85
N ASP A 534 -26.18 -11.58 7.84
CA ASP A 534 -25.87 -13.01 8.00
C ASP A 534 -24.48 -13.24 8.63
N LEU A 535 -23.65 -12.20 8.71
CA LEU A 535 -22.30 -12.24 9.26
C LEU A 535 -22.22 -11.82 10.73
N PHE A 536 -23.26 -11.16 11.27
CA PHE A 536 -23.28 -10.69 12.65
C PHE A 536 -23.61 -11.81 13.67
N VAL A 537 -23.92 -13.02 13.20
CA VAL A 537 -24.29 -14.19 14.02
C VAL A 537 -23.14 -15.22 13.93
N PRO A 538 -22.70 -15.78 15.07
CA PRO A 538 -21.30 -15.74 15.48
C PRO A 538 -20.45 -16.82 14.81
N GLN A 539 -19.58 -16.40 13.89
CA GLN A 539 -18.40 -17.17 13.48
C GLN A 539 -17.25 -16.18 13.21
N PRO A 540 -15.99 -16.48 13.57
CA PRO A 540 -14.88 -15.76 13.00
C PRO A 540 -14.91 -15.97 11.48
N LEU A 541 -14.85 -14.87 10.71
CA LEU A 541 -14.75 -14.91 9.24
C LEU A 541 -15.94 -15.58 8.52
N PRO A 542 -17.18 -15.12 8.73
CA PRO A 542 -18.41 -15.80 8.29
C PRO A 542 -18.54 -15.91 6.76
N PHE A 543 -17.92 -15.01 5.99
CA PHE A 543 -17.86 -15.15 4.53
C PHE A 543 -17.13 -16.42 4.09
N PHE A 544 -16.08 -16.82 4.81
CA PHE A 544 -15.25 -17.94 4.40
C PHE A 544 -15.91 -19.29 4.63
N THR A 545 -16.73 -19.42 5.68
CA THR A 545 -17.44 -20.67 5.97
C THR A 545 -18.56 -20.95 4.97
N TYR A 546 -19.24 -19.91 4.48
CA TYR A 546 -20.20 -20.06 3.40
C TYR A 546 -19.52 -20.28 2.05
N PHE A 547 -18.46 -19.51 1.78
CA PHE A 547 -17.70 -19.58 0.53
C PHE A 547 -17.06 -20.95 0.32
N CYS A 548 -16.42 -21.54 1.36
CA CYS A 548 -15.74 -22.82 1.24
C CYS A 548 -16.68 -24.00 0.92
N ARG A 549 -17.98 -23.85 1.15
CA ARG A 549 -19.00 -24.89 0.86
C ARG A 549 -19.51 -24.85 -0.58
N ARG A 550 -19.12 -23.85 -1.39
CA ARG A 550 -19.63 -23.68 -2.76
C ARG A 550 -18.96 -24.58 -3.79
N GLY A 551 -17.69 -24.93 -3.59
CA GLY A 551 -16.95 -25.76 -4.54
C GLY A 551 -15.50 -26.00 -4.12
N LEU A 552 -14.80 -26.80 -4.93
CA LEU A 552 -13.40 -27.17 -4.69
C LEU A 552 -12.45 -25.96 -4.79
N PRO A 553 -12.52 -25.07 -5.80
CA PRO A 553 -11.65 -23.90 -5.87
C PRO A 553 -11.78 -22.98 -4.64
N GLU A 554 -13.01 -22.80 -4.16
CA GLU A 554 -13.32 -21.94 -3.01
C GLU A 554 -12.78 -22.55 -1.70
N PHE A 555 -12.94 -23.87 -1.53
CA PHE A 555 -12.35 -24.62 -0.42
C PHE A 555 -10.81 -24.56 -0.45
N LEU A 556 -10.18 -24.69 -1.62
CA LEU A 556 -8.73 -24.62 -1.74
C LEU A 556 -8.18 -23.23 -1.39
N LEU A 557 -8.85 -22.14 -1.77
CA LEU A 557 -8.46 -20.79 -1.34
C LEU A 557 -8.59 -20.64 0.19
N TYR A 558 -9.70 -21.10 0.76
CA TYR A 558 -9.88 -21.06 2.21
C TYR A 558 -8.76 -21.84 2.93
N LEU A 559 -8.48 -23.06 2.48
CA LEU A 559 -7.41 -23.88 3.02
C LEU A 559 -6.05 -23.17 2.91
N TYR A 560 -5.75 -22.58 1.75
CA TYR A 560 -4.52 -21.82 1.54
C TYR A 560 -4.37 -20.68 2.56
N LEU A 561 -5.40 -19.85 2.74
CA LEU A 561 -5.36 -18.74 3.70
C LEU A 561 -5.22 -19.23 5.15
N MET A 562 -5.97 -20.27 5.54
CA MET A 562 -5.93 -20.79 6.91
C MET A 562 -4.62 -21.51 7.22
N VAL A 563 -4.05 -22.25 6.26
CA VAL A 563 -2.73 -22.89 6.41
C VAL A 563 -1.68 -21.82 6.64
N TYR A 564 -1.62 -20.76 5.83
CA TYR A 564 -0.66 -19.69 6.08
C TYR A 564 -0.89 -18.96 7.40
N LEU A 565 -2.14 -18.71 7.78
CA LEU A 565 -2.47 -18.03 9.03
C LEU A 565 -2.02 -18.86 10.24
N ILE A 566 -2.35 -20.15 10.27
CA ILE A 566 -2.06 -21.02 11.42
C ILE A 566 -0.64 -21.56 11.30
N PHE A 567 -0.38 -22.41 10.30
CA PHE A 567 0.92 -23.08 10.13
C PHE A 567 2.04 -22.05 9.94
N GLY A 568 1.85 -21.04 9.10
CA GLY A 568 2.87 -20.01 8.88
C GLY A 568 3.22 -19.22 10.15
N THR A 569 2.22 -18.84 10.96
CA THR A 569 2.46 -18.18 12.26
C THR A 569 3.22 -19.10 13.22
N THR A 570 2.83 -20.38 13.31
CA THR A 570 3.50 -21.34 14.21
C THR A 570 4.95 -21.60 13.80
N MET A 571 5.20 -21.90 12.52
CA MET A 571 6.54 -22.14 12.00
C MET A 571 7.45 -20.92 12.17
N HIS A 572 6.93 -19.72 11.89
CA HIS A 572 7.66 -18.47 12.10
C HIS A 572 8.12 -18.33 13.57
N ALA A 573 7.21 -18.53 14.52
CA ALA A 573 7.49 -18.41 15.94
C ALA A 573 8.57 -19.41 16.41
N MET A 574 8.65 -20.56 15.73
CA MET A 574 9.53 -21.70 16.04
C MET A 574 10.89 -21.68 15.33
N TRP A 575 11.24 -20.63 14.56
CA TRP A 575 12.41 -20.59 13.66
C TRP A 575 12.39 -21.63 12.54
N LEU A 576 11.21 -22.04 12.07
CA LEU A 576 11.07 -22.92 10.92
C LEU A 576 10.72 -22.12 9.66
N PRO A 577 11.44 -22.33 8.53
CA PRO A 577 11.13 -21.66 7.28
C PRO A 577 9.82 -22.24 6.71
N PHE A 578 8.91 -21.36 6.28
CA PHE A 578 7.62 -21.74 5.70
C PHE A 578 7.22 -20.88 4.49
N THR A 579 8.00 -19.84 4.20
CA THR A 579 7.93 -19.03 2.98
C THR A 579 9.27 -19.05 2.35
#